data_AF-A0A3M1G2K6-F1
#
_entry.id   AF-A0A3M1G2K6-F1
#
_cell.length_a   1.000
_cell.length_b   1.000
_cell.length_c   1.000
_cell.angle_alpha   90.00
_cell.angle_beta   90.00
_cell.angle_gamma   90.00
#
_symmetry.space_group_name_H-M   'P 1'
#
loop_
_entity.id
_entity.type
_entity.pdbx_description
1 polymer ?
#
loop_
_entity_poly.entity_id
_entity_poly.type
_entity_poly.pdbx_seq_one_letter_code
_entity_poly.pdbx_strand_id
1 'polypeptide(L)'
;MAKRVQDEKPKRDAKARAWMKENISEQEARYQAIVKEMDDLEPKRKRWYAEFLEIIQTRGFNVTGDMRRKIRKSELPKKPKGRARVVF
;
A
#
# COMPACT_ATOMS: atom_id res chain seq x y z
N MET A 1 -9.10 -28.42 24.55
CA MET A 1 -8.52 -28.27 23.20
C MET A 1 -7.24 -29.10 23.15
N ALA A 2 -7.12 -30.06 22.23
CA ALA A 2 -5.92 -30.89 22.10
C ALA A 2 -4.76 -30.05 21.54
N LYS A 3 -3.55 -30.22 22.11
CA LYS A 3 -2.32 -29.52 21.70
C LYS A 3 -1.94 -29.94 20.27
N ARG A 4 -1.76 -28.99 19.35
CA ARG A 4 -1.40 -29.28 17.96
C ARG A 4 0.11 -29.16 17.77
N VAL A 5 0.68 -30.00 16.90
CA VAL A 5 2.10 -29.93 16.51
C VAL A 5 2.48 -28.54 15.96
N GLN A 6 1.51 -27.84 15.35
CA GLN A 6 1.65 -26.48 14.84
C GLN A 6 1.93 -25.43 15.93
N ASP A 7 1.58 -25.72 17.18
CA ASP A 7 1.79 -24.84 18.33
C ASP A 7 3.21 -25.02 18.93
N GLU A 8 3.93 -26.07 18.55
CA GLU A 8 5.29 -26.37 19.02
C GLU A 8 6.33 -25.81 18.05
N LYS A 9 6.75 -24.56 18.28
CA LYS A 9 7.87 -23.99 17.52
C LYS A 9 9.15 -24.79 17.81
N PRO A 10 9.85 -25.29 16.78
CA PRO A 10 11.12 -25.97 16.97
C PRO A 10 12.15 -25.02 17.61
N LYS A 11 12.99 -25.56 18.50
CA LYS A 11 14.07 -24.78 19.11
C LYS A 11 15.05 -24.37 18.03
N ARG A 12 15.16 -23.07 17.83
CA ARG A 12 16.18 -22.47 16.95
C ARG A 12 17.54 -22.54 17.65
N ASP A 13 18.58 -22.86 16.91
CA ASP A 13 19.96 -22.81 17.41
C ASP A 13 20.41 -21.35 17.62
N ALA A 14 21.59 -21.16 18.20
CA ALA A 14 22.09 -19.82 18.51
C ALA A 14 22.34 -18.97 17.25
N LYS A 15 22.84 -19.60 16.17
CA LYS A 15 23.07 -18.93 14.89
C LYS A 15 21.76 -18.45 14.26
N ALA A 16 20.73 -19.29 14.20
CA ALA A 16 19.44 -18.88 13.64
C ALA A 16 18.79 -17.75 14.45
N ARG A 17 18.95 -17.74 15.78
CA ARG A 17 18.45 -16.63 16.62
C ARG A 17 19.19 -15.33 16.34
N ALA A 18 20.52 -15.36 16.21
CA ALA A 18 21.31 -14.18 15.89
C ALA A 18 20.96 -13.64 14.50
N TRP A 19 20.92 -14.52 13.48
CA TRP A 19 20.52 -14.16 12.13
C TRP A 19 19.11 -13.55 12.07
N MET A 20 18.14 -14.14 12.76
CA MET A 20 16.79 -13.55 12.79
C MET A 20 16.76 -12.17 13.44
N LYS A 21 17.50 -11.95 14.53
CA LYS A 21 17.55 -10.64 15.20
C LYS A 21 18.09 -9.57 14.25
N GLU A 22 19.17 -9.90 13.54
CA GLU A 22 19.75 -9.03 12.51
C GLU A 22 18.75 -8.74 11.38
N ASN A 23 18.10 -9.78 10.83
CA ASN A 23 17.13 -9.62 9.76
C ASN A 23 15.91 -8.80 10.19
N ILE A 24 15.38 -9.01 11.40
CA ILE A 24 14.27 -8.20 11.92
C ILE A 24 14.68 -6.74 12.01
N SER A 25 15.87 -6.46 12.56
CA SER A 25 16.39 -5.09 12.66
C SER A 25 16.57 -4.43 11.28
N GLU A 26 17.07 -5.17 10.29
CA GLU A 26 17.19 -4.66 8.91
C GLU A 26 15.83 -4.38 8.29
N GLN A 27 14.86 -5.29 8.46
CA GLN A 27 13.52 -5.13 7.91
C GLN A 27 12.78 -3.96 8.56
N GLU A 28 12.91 -3.78 9.87
CA GLU A 28 12.37 -2.61 10.57
C GLU A 28 12.97 -1.32 10.03
N ALA A 29 14.30 -1.27 9.82
CA ALA A 29 14.96 -0.09 9.24
C ALA A 29 14.46 0.22 7.82
N ARG A 30 14.33 -0.80 6.96
CA ARG A 30 13.78 -0.64 5.60
C ARG A 30 12.34 -0.18 5.63
N TYR A 31 11.51 -0.76 6.50
CA TYR A 31 10.12 -0.37 6.66
C TYR A 31 9.99 1.10 7.05
N GLN A 32 10.76 1.57 8.05
CA GLN A 32 10.72 2.98 8.47
C GLN A 32 11.13 3.92 7.33
N ALA A 33 12.14 3.56 6.53
CA ALA A 33 12.53 4.34 5.36
C ALA A 33 11.39 4.43 4.32
N ILE A 34 10.75 3.30 4.00
CA ILE A 34 9.63 3.25 3.05
C ILE A 34 8.43 4.04 3.57
N VAL A 35 8.08 3.92 4.85
CA VAL A 35 6.99 4.70 5.47
C VAL A 35 7.22 6.18 5.28
N LYS A 36 8.44 6.66 5.60
CA LYS A 36 8.81 8.06 5.45
C LYS A 36 8.68 8.52 4.00
N GLU A 37 9.22 7.77 3.04
CA GLU A 37 9.12 8.11 1.62
C GLU A 37 7.67 8.17 1.13
N MET A 38 6.82 7.23 1.57
CA MET A 38 5.41 7.19 1.19
C MET A 38 4.57 8.31 1.81
N ASP A 39 4.94 8.75 3.01
CA ASP A 39 4.36 9.90 3.69
C ASP A 39 4.79 11.21 3.01
N ASP A 40 6.08 11.34 2.66
CA ASP A 40 6.62 12.49 1.92
C ASP A 40 5.98 12.62 0.52
N LEU A 41 5.56 11.51 -0.09
CA LEU A 41 4.80 11.49 -1.34
C LEU A 41 3.32 11.88 -1.20
N GLU A 42 2.77 12.03 0.02
CA GLU A 42 1.35 12.32 0.24
C GLU A 42 0.83 13.55 -0.52
N PRO A 43 1.52 14.71 -0.52
CA PRO A 43 1.06 15.88 -1.25
C PRO A 43 1.00 15.64 -2.76
N LYS A 44 2.03 14.99 -3.32
CA LYS A 44 2.12 14.66 -4.74
C LYS A 44 1.02 13.69 -5.16
N ARG A 45 0.80 12.65 -4.34
CA ARG A 45 -0.26 11.66 -4.55
C ARG A 45 -1.65 12.29 -4.53
N LYS A 46 -1.91 13.23 -3.61
CA LYS A 46 -3.19 13.98 -3.58
C LYS A 46 -3.42 14.76 -4.87
N ARG A 47 -2.36 15.41 -5.39
CA ARG A 47 -2.42 16.15 -6.66
C ARG A 47 -2.71 15.22 -7.83
N TRP A 48 -1.99 14.10 -7.96
CA TRP A 48 -2.22 13.12 -9.02
C TRP A 48 -3.65 12.58 -9.04
N TYR A 49 -4.22 12.27 -7.86
CA TYR A 49 -5.62 11.84 -7.80
C TYR A 49 -6.59 12.95 -8.25
N ALA A 50 -6.38 14.19 -7.82
CA ALA A 50 -7.23 15.30 -8.24
C ALA A 50 -7.17 15.50 -9.76
N GLU A 51 -5.96 15.54 -10.34
CA GLU A 51 -5.73 15.70 -11.77
C GLU A 51 -6.33 14.53 -12.57
N PHE A 52 -6.15 13.30 -12.11
CA PHE A 52 -6.73 12.13 -12.77
C PHE A 52 -8.27 12.20 -12.79
N LEU A 53 -8.89 12.50 -11.63
CA LEU A 53 -10.35 12.61 -11.53
C LEU A 53 -10.88 13.74 -12.42
N GLU A 54 -10.15 14.86 -12.55
CA GLU A 54 -10.51 15.93 -13.48
C GLU A 54 -10.41 15.49 -14.95
N ILE A 55 -9.35 14.77 -15.33
CA ILE A 55 -9.13 14.29 -16.71
C ILE A 55 -10.25 13.36 -17.16
N ILE A 56 -10.67 12.41 -16.32
CA ILE A 56 -11.75 11.46 -16.68
C ILE A 56 -13.12 12.14 -16.80
N GLN A 57 -13.30 13.32 -16.20
CA GLN A 57 -14.52 14.14 -16.35
C GLN A 57 -14.47 15.06 -17.57
N THR A 58 -13.32 15.64 -17.87
CA THR A 58 -13.17 16.66 -18.92
C THR A 58 -12.82 16.04 -20.27
N ARG A 59 -11.73 15.29 -20.32
CA ARG A 59 -11.25 14.55 -21.48
C ARG A 59 -12.04 13.25 -21.64
N GLY A 60 -12.36 12.56 -20.56
CA GLY A 60 -12.94 11.22 -20.62
C GLY A 60 -11.93 10.14 -20.99
N PHE A 61 -12.37 8.89 -20.94
CA PHE A 61 -11.57 7.69 -21.20
C PHE A 61 -12.19 6.88 -22.35
N ASN A 62 -11.37 6.08 -23.02
CA ASN A 62 -11.83 5.18 -24.08
C ASN A 62 -12.36 3.90 -23.43
N VAL A 63 -13.64 3.60 -23.63
CA VAL A 63 -14.25 2.33 -23.22
C VAL A 63 -13.90 1.23 -24.21
N THR A 64 -13.90 1.59 -25.50
CA THR A 64 -13.39 0.80 -26.63
C THR A 64 -12.62 1.74 -27.57
N GLY A 65 -12.02 1.23 -28.64
CA GLY A 65 -11.25 2.04 -29.60
C GLY A 65 -12.02 3.24 -30.17
N ASP A 66 -13.32 3.06 -30.43
CA ASP A 66 -14.17 4.07 -31.07
C ASP A 66 -15.06 4.83 -30.08
N MET A 67 -15.22 4.33 -28.85
CA MET A 67 -16.14 4.90 -27.87
C MET A 67 -15.42 5.58 -26.72
N ARG A 68 -15.48 6.92 -26.71
CA ARG A 68 -14.97 7.77 -25.64
C ARG A 68 -16.08 8.20 -24.70
N ARG A 69 -15.91 7.99 -23.39
CA ARG A 69 -16.89 8.32 -22.36
C ARG A 69 -16.30 9.27 -21.31
N LYS A 70 -17.07 10.29 -20.92
CA LYS A 70 -16.78 11.15 -19.76
C LYS A 70 -17.53 10.63 -18.53
N ILE A 71 -16.87 10.60 -17.38
CA ILE A 71 -17.48 10.13 -16.12
C ILE A 71 -18.23 11.29 -15.46
N ARG A 72 -19.48 11.07 -15.04
CA ARG A 72 -20.25 12.09 -14.32
C ARG A 72 -19.76 12.24 -12.89
N LYS A 73 -19.93 13.42 -12.30
CA LYS A 73 -19.52 13.69 -10.90
C LYS A 73 -20.14 12.70 -9.90
N SER A 74 -21.38 12.25 -10.15
CA SER A 74 -22.10 11.27 -9.32
C SER A 74 -21.46 9.87 -9.31
N GLU A 75 -20.67 9.55 -10.32
CA GLU A 75 -20.03 8.25 -10.48
C GLU A 75 -18.60 8.23 -9.91
N LEU A 76 -18.08 9.40 -9.49
CA LEU A 76 -16.74 9.48 -8.93
C LEU A 76 -16.67 8.78 -7.56
N PRO A 77 -15.56 8.08 -7.28
CA PRO A 77 -15.35 7.50 -5.97
C PRO A 77 -15.23 8.60 -4.91
N LYS A 78 -15.82 8.34 -3.73
CA LYS A 78 -15.60 9.18 -2.56
C LYS A 78 -14.17 8.97 -2.07
N LYS A 79 -13.47 10.06 -1.75
CA LYS A 79 -12.13 9.99 -1.19
C LYS A 79 -12.16 9.18 0.12
N PRO A 80 -11.31 8.15 0.28
CA PRO A 80 -11.25 7.37 1.51
C PRO A 80 -10.85 8.24 2.69
N LYS A 81 -11.39 7.91 3.87
CA LYS A 81 -11.02 8.56 5.13
C LYS A 81 -9.70 7.96 5.62
N GLY A 82 -8.73 8.81 5.94
CA GLY A 82 -7.44 8.41 6.51
C GLY A 82 -6.26 8.55 5.55
N ARG A 83 -5.06 8.35 6.11
CA ARG A 83 -3.80 8.35 5.34
C ARG A 83 -3.58 6.99 4.70
N ALA A 84 -2.87 6.99 3.56
CA ALA A 84 -2.33 5.75 3.02
C ALA A 84 -1.29 5.21 4.01
N ARG A 85 -1.22 3.89 4.20
CA ARG A 85 -0.30 3.26 5.15
C ARG A 85 0.49 2.18 4.44
N VAL A 86 1.77 2.11 4.75
CA VAL A 86 2.61 0.95 4.46
C VAL A 86 2.35 -0.06 5.57
N VAL A 87 2.25 -1.34 5.23
CA VAL A 87 2.02 -2.43 6.19
C VAL A 87 3.32 -3.21 6.33
N PHE A 88 3.71 -3.52 7.56
CA PHE A 88 4.90 -4.31 7.91
C PHE A 88 4.62 -5.81 7.79
#